data_AF-A0AAW2R1Q0-F1
#
_entry.id   AF-A0AAW2R1Q0-F1
#
_cell.length_a   1.000
_cell.length_b   1.000
_cell.length_c   1.000
_cell.angle_alpha   90.00
_cell.angle_beta   90.00
_cell.angle_gamma   90.00
#
_symmetry.space_group_name_H-M   'P 1'
#
loop_
_entity.id
_entity.type
_entity.pdbx_description
1 polymer ?
#
loop_
_entity_poly.entity_id
_entity_poly.type
_entity_poly.pdbx_seq_one_letter_code
_entity_poly.pdbx_strand_id
1 'polypeptide(L)' 'MPIQIGLLQRAVSDAPSVAHDASAKLWIPELKAYNGARDAKEVQIFLVDIEQYFLAANTEDEAKKVSTATMYLMGDA' A
#
# COMPACT_ATOMS: atom_id res chain seq x y z
N MET A 1 45.20 5.44 -38.32
CA MET A 1 43.81 4.99 -38.09
C MET A 1 43.43 5.33 -36.66
N PRO A 2 42.69 6.41 -36.35
CA PRO A 2 42.27 6.66 -34.97
C PRO A 2 40.95 5.96 -34.67
N ILE A 3 40.92 5.19 -33.58
CA ILE A 3 39.75 4.44 -33.10
C ILE A 3 38.90 5.42 -32.28
N GLN A 4 37.66 5.67 -32.70
CA GLN A 4 36.70 6.48 -31.95
C GLN A 4 36.15 5.67 -30.77
N ILE A 5 36.44 6.11 -29.56
CA ILE A 5 35.82 5.55 -28.34
C ILE A 5 34.49 6.26 -28.16
N GLY A 6 33.40 5.59 -28.54
CA GLY A 6 32.04 6.06 -28.32
C GLY A 6 31.70 6.03 -26.84
N LEU A 7 31.67 7.20 -26.20
CA LEU A 7 31.17 7.37 -24.84
C LEU A 7 29.65 7.13 -24.84
N LEU A 8 29.21 5.93 -24.47
CA LEU A 8 27.80 5.67 -24.21
C LEU A 8 27.44 6.19 -22.82
N GLN A 9 26.92 7.42 -22.78
CA GLN A 9 26.30 7.97 -21.59
C GLN A 9 24.98 7.20 -21.34
N ARG A 10 24.97 6.38 -20.28
CA ARG A 10 23.73 5.77 -19.79
C ARG A 10 22.92 6.85 -19.09
N ALA A 11 21.93 7.40 -19.79
CA ALA A 11 20.80 8.06 -19.14
C ALA A 11 20.05 7.00 -18.32
N VAL A 12 20.17 7.07 -16.99
CA VAL A 12 19.20 6.41 -16.13
C VAL A 12 17.98 7.31 -16.19
N SER A 13 17.00 6.90 -16.99
CA SER A 13 15.66 7.45 -16.87
C SER A 13 15.19 7.14 -15.46
N ASP A 14 14.95 8.19 -14.70
CA ASP A 14 14.24 8.14 -13.44
C ASP A 14 12.99 7.27 -13.66
N ALA A 15 12.89 6.20 -12.88
CA ALA A 15 11.79 5.25 -12.92
C ALA A 15 10.47 6.03 -12.80
N PRO A 16 9.37 5.54 -13.40
CA PRO A 16 8.18 6.36 -13.58
C PRO A 16 7.76 6.87 -12.21
N SER A 17 7.65 8.19 -12.06
CA SER A 17 6.69 8.72 -11.12
C SER A 17 5.40 8.07 -11.54
N VAL A 18 4.98 7.03 -10.81
CA VAL A 18 3.60 6.58 -10.82
C VAL A 18 2.88 7.82 -10.30
N ALA A 19 2.52 8.68 -11.25
CA ALA A 19 1.42 9.57 -11.08
C ALA A 19 0.32 8.62 -10.64
N HIS A 20 0.03 8.65 -9.34
CA HIS A 20 -1.17 8.06 -8.78
C HIS A 20 -2.33 8.93 -9.29
N ASP A 21 -2.48 8.97 -10.61
CA ASP A 21 -3.69 9.35 -11.29
C ASP A 21 -4.61 8.14 -11.16
N ALA A 22 -5.11 7.99 -9.94
CA ALA A 22 -6.21 7.14 -9.63
C ALA A 22 -7.03 7.87 -8.58
N SER A 23 -7.55 9.03 -8.98
CA SER A 23 -8.93 9.39 -8.66
C SER A 23 -9.91 8.37 -9.29
N ALA A 24 -9.59 7.07 -9.21
CA ALA A 24 -10.58 6.04 -9.16
C ALA A 24 -11.36 6.39 -7.91
N LYS A 25 -12.65 6.64 -8.11
CA LYS A 25 -13.64 6.79 -7.07
C LYS A 25 -13.70 5.46 -6.32
N LEU A 26 -12.67 5.18 -5.54
CA LEU A 26 -12.41 3.92 -4.87
C LEU A 26 -13.53 3.83 -3.84
N TRP A 27 -14.44 2.91 -4.08
CA TRP A 27 -15.40 2.49 -3.10
C TRP A 27 -14.58 2.07 -1.88
N ILE A 28 -14.64 2.87 -0.82
CA ILE A 28 -13.95 2.54 0.43
C ILE A 28 -14.62 1.28 0.98
N PRO A 29 -13.93 0.13 1.02
CA PRO A 29 -14.52 -1.10 1.52
C PRO A 29 -14.97 -0.90 2.97
N GLU A 30 -16.09 -1.49 3.35
CA GLU A 30 -16.49 -1.51 4.75
C GLU A 30 -15.53 -2.40 5.54
N LEU A 31 -14.81 -1.82 6.49
CA LEU A 31 -13.87 -2.55 7.30
C LEU A 31 -14.56 -3.29 8.43
N LYS A 32 -14.30 -4.60 8.54
CA LYS A 32 -14.75 -5.40 9.68
C LYS A 32 -13.71 -5.37 10.77
N ALA A 33 -14.17 -5.21 12.01
CA ALA A 33 -13.29 -5.31 13.15
C ALA A 33 -12.88 -6.77 13.43
N TYR A 34 -11.64 -6.94 13.86
CA TYR A 34 -11.07 -8.22 14.24
C TYR A 34 -11.05 -8.32 15.78
N ASN A 35 -11.57 -9.43 16.30
CA ASN A 35 -11.81 -9.61 17.73
C ASN A 35 -10.75 -10.46 18.47
N GLY A 36 -9.65 -10.82 17.78
CA GLY A 36 -8.60 -11.67 18.35
C GLY A 36 -8.80 -13.17 18.12
N ALA A 37 -9.66 -13.56 17.18
CA ALA A 37 -9.87 -14.97 16.84
C ALA A 37 -8.54 -15.66 16.47
N ARG A 38 -8.21 -16.76 17.14
CA ARG A 38 -7.01 -17.58 16.87
C ARG A 38 -7.15 -18.43 15.60
N ASP A 39 -7.66 -17.81 14.54
CA ASP A 39 -7.86 -18.38 13.21
C ASP A 39 -7.00 -17.60 12.21
N ALA A 40 -6.06 -18.29 11.57
CA ALA A 40 -5.16 -17.69 10.59
C ALA A 40 -5.91 -17.06 9.41
N LYS A 41 -7.05 -17.62 9.01
CA LYS A 41 -7.88 -17.10 7.93
C LYS A 41 -8.53 -15.79 8.34
N GLU A 42 -9.02 -15.65 9.57
CA GLU A 42 -9.60 -14.38 10.03
C GLU A 42 -8.56 -13.27 10.13
N VAL A 43 -7.36 -13.59 10.64
CA VAL A 43 -6.22 -12.67 10.63
C VAL A 43 -5.89 -12.24 9.21
N GLN A 44 -5.83 -13.19 8.27
CA GLN A 44 -5.55 -12.88 6.87
C GLN A 44 -6.63 -12.00 6.23
N ILE A 45 -7.90 -12.26 6.50
CA ILE A 45 -9.03 -11.44 5.99
C ILE A 45 -8.88 -10.01 6.50
N PHE A 46 -8.63 -9.82 7.80
CA PHE A 46 -8.44 -8.48 8.36
C PHE A 46 -7.26 -7.74 7.72
N LEU A 47 -6.11 -8.39 7.57
CA LEU A 47 -4.91 -7.78 6.98
C LEU A 47 -5.13 -7.37 5.51
N VAL A 48 -5.77 -8.22 4.71
CA VAL A 48 -6.06 -7.90 3.31
C VAL A 48 -7.09 -6.76 3.22
N ASP A 49 -8.13 -6.77 4.05
CA ASP A 49 -9.18 -5.74 4.05
C ASP A 49 -8.61 -4.36 4.47
N ILE A 50 -7.76 -4.30 5.51
CA ILE A 50 -7.14 -3.04 5.97
C ILE A 50 -6.12 -2.49 4.96
N GLU A 51 -5.37 -3.35 4.28
CA GLU A 51 -4.46 -2.93 3.20
C GLU A 51 -5.24 -2.31 2.03
N GLN A 52 -6.33 -2.96 1.60
CA GLN A 52 -7.20 -2.42 0.55
C GLN A 52 -7.86 -1.11 0.96
N TYR A 53 -8.25 -0.96 2.23
CA TYR A 53 -8.76 0.30 2.76
C TYR A 53 -7.74 1.42 2.63
N PHE A 54 -6.47 1.20 3.00
CA PHE A 54 -5.45 2.25 2.89
C PHE A 54 -5.18 2.65 1.44
N LEU A 55 -5.17 1.68 0.52
CA LEU A 55 -5.07 1.95 -0.91
C LEU A 55 -6.27 2.77 -1.41
N ALA A 56 -7.48 2.41 -1.00
CA ALA A 56 -8.71 3.11 -1.36
C ALA A 56 -8.80 4.53 -0.79
N ALA A 57 -8.32 4.72 0.44
CA ALA A 57 -8.32 5.99 1.15
C ALA A 57 -7.10 6.86 0.84
N ASN A 58 -6.19 6.41 -0.05
CA ASN A 58 -4.91 7.06 -0.35
C ASN A 58 -4.13 7.46 0.94
N THR A 59 -4.16 6.58 1.95
CA THR A 59 -3.52 6.84 3.24
C THR A 59 -2.07 6.38 3.16
N GLU A 60 -1.15 7.31 2.96
CA GLU A 60 0.29 7.02 2.87
C GLU A 60 1.02 7.14 4.21
N ASP A 61 0.47 7.90 5.16
CA ASP A 61 1.08 8.15 6.47
C ASP A 61 0.98 6.92 7.39
N GLU A 62 2.13 6.38 7.78
CA GLU A 62 2.22 5.17 8.61
C GLU A 62 1.59 5.33 10.00
N ALA A 63 1.71 6.51 10.63
CA ALA A 63 1.10 6.73 11.94
C ALA A 63 -0.44 6.72 11.85
N LYS A 64 -1.00 7.28 10.77
CA LYS A 64 -2.43 7.19 10.48
C LYS A 64 -2.87 5.77 10.16
N LYS A 65 -2.08 5.01 9.38
CA LYS A 65 -2.38 3.59 9.11
C LYS A 65 -2.46 2.79 10.40
N VAL A 66 -1.45 2.92 11.28
CA VAL A 66 -1.42 2.24 12.58
C VAL A 66 -2.63 2.65 13.42
N SER A 67 -2.90 3.96 13.55
CA SER A 67 -4.05 4.46 14.32
C SER A 67 -5.38 3.89 13.80
N THR A 68 -5.58 3.87 12.49
CA THR A 68 -6.80 3.32 11.88
C THR A 68 -6.88 1.81 12.11
N ALA A 69 -5.82 1.04 11.84
CA ALA A 69 -5.81 -0.41 12.07
C ALA A 69 -6.17 -0.75 13.53
N THR A 70 -5.59 -0.02 14.50
CA THR A 70 -5.89 -0.21 15.92
C THR A 70 -7.35 0.06 16.28
N MET A 71 -8.03 1.00 15.61
CA MET A 71 -9.47 1.23 15.83
C MET A 71 -10.36 0.03 15.48
N TYR A 72 -9.86 -0.87 14.63
CA TYR A 72 -10.58 -2.07 14.20
C TYR A 72 -10.06 -3.34 14.88
N LEU A 73 -9.09 -3.24 15.80
CA LEU A 73 -8.73 -4.31 16.72
C LEU A 73 -9.61 -4.19 17.96
N MET A 74 -10.28 -5.28 18.33
CA MET A 74 -11.17 -5.35 19.49
C MET A 74 -10.93 -6.62 20.29
N GLY A 75 -11.39 -6.64 21.54
CA GLY A 75 -11.33 -7.83 22.39
C GLY A 75 -9.88 -8.22 22.72
N ASP A 76 -9.53 -9.48 22.39
CA ASP A 76 -8.22 -10.07 22.68
C ASP A 76 -7.22 -9.93 21.50
N ALA A 77 -7.55 -9.11 20.50
CA ALA A 77 -6.73 -8.83 19.33
C ALA A 77 -5.40 -8.12 19.65
#